data_AF-R6LSZ4-F1
#
_entry.id   AF-R6LSZ4-F1
#
_cell.length_a   1.000
_cell.length_b   1.000
_cell.length_c   1.000
_cell.angle_alpha   90.00
_cell.angle_beta   90.00
_cell.angle_gamma   90.00
#
_symmetry.space_group_name_H-M   'P 1'
#
loop_
_entity.id
_entity.type
_entity.pdbx_description
1 polymer ?
#
loop_
_entity_poly.entity_id
_entity_poly.type
_entity_poly.pdbx_seq_one_letter_code
_entity_poly.pdbx_strand_id
1 'polypeptide(L)'
;MEEDEIKFCPKCGKSLNAGQHFCSECGWKVENVTQGYAKYQSNTVETNRKYNLWLAAKVITVCFLVIIAVLAAYNRYLKKIQKHLILQLI
;
A
#
# COMPACT_ATOMS: atom_id res chain seq x y z
N MET A 1 -27.05 -24.55 30.00
CA MET A 1 -28.20 -23.85 29.39
C MET A 1 -27.61 -23.02 28.27
N GLU A 2 -27.61 -23.56 27.05
CA GLU A 2 -27.07 -22.88 25.87
C GLU A 2 -28.08 -21.81 25.44
N GLU A 3 -27.65 -20.55 25.50
CA GLU A 3 -28.38 -19.43 24.90
C GLU A 3 -28.37 -19.61 23.37
N ASP A 4 -29.52 -19.96 22.81
CA ASP A 4 -29.73 -19.97 21.36
C ASP A 4 -29.73 -18.51 20.88
N GLU A 5 -28.58 -18.05 20.38
CA GLU A 5 -28.48 -16.74 19.72
C GLU A 5 -29.37 -16.73 18.46
N ILE A 6 -30.54 -16.11 18.58
CA ILE A 6 -31.41 -15.83 17.45
C ILE A 6 -30.69 -14.87 16.50
N LYS A 7 -30.31 -15.38 15.33
CA LYS A 7 -29.68 -14.58 14.27
C LYS A 7 -30.74 -14.05 13.33
N PHE A 8 -30.43 -12.98 12.61
CA PHE A 8 -31.31 -12.42 11.59
C PHE A 8 -30.61 -12.40 10.23
N CYS A 9 -31.37 -12.62 9.16
CA CYS A 9 -30.86 -12.59 7.80
C CYS A 9 -30.44 -11.15 7.43
N PRO A 10 -29.20 -10.91 6.98
CA PRO A 10 -28.73 -9.57 6.62
C PRO A 10 -29.41 -9.02 5.37
N LYS A 11 -30.03 -9.89 4.55
CA LYS A 11 -30.69 -9.48 3.31
C LYS A 11 -32.17 -9.12 3.48
N CYS A 12 -32.91 -9.86 4.32
CA CYS A 12 -34.36 -9.66 4.48
C CYS A 12 -34.81 -9.39 5.91
N GLY A 13 -33.92 -9.49 6.90
CA GLY A 13 -34.23 -9.24 8.31
C GLY A 13 -35.02 -10.34 9.01
N LYS A 14 -35.34 -11.48 8.36
CA LYS A 14 -36.05 -12.58 9.02
C LYS A 14 -35.15 -13.32 10.01
N SER A 15 -35.73 -13.84 11.08
CA SER A 15 -35.04 -14.72 12.03
C SER A 15 -34.49 -15.96 11.34
N LEU A 16 -33.28 -16.34 11.71
CA LEU A 16 -32.56 -17.52 11.29
C LEU A 16 -32.44 -18.44 12.50
N ASN A 17 -32.73 -19.72 12.29
CA ASN A 17 -32.53 -20.75 13.28
C ASN A 17 -31.04 -21.11 13.37
N ALA A 18 -30.61 -21.60 14.54
CA ALA A 18 -29.24 -22.10 14.74
C ALA A 18 -28.87 -23.14 13.65
N GLY A 19 -27.73 -22.95 13.00
CA GLY A 19 -27.21 -23.86 11.98
C GLY A 19 -27.82 -23.75 10.58
N GLN A 20 -28.71 -22.79 10.31
CA GLN A 20 -29.22 -22.58 8.94
C GLN A 20 -28.15 -22.03 8.00
N HIS A 21 -27.88 -22.77 6.92
CA HIS A 21 -26.95 -22.37 5.85
C HIS A 21 -27.59 -21.43 4.81
N PHE A 22 -28.92 -21.36 4.76
CA PHE A 22 -29.68 -20.52 3.84
C PHE A 22 -30.93 -19.98 4.54
N CYS A 23 -31.32 -18.75 4.19
CA CYS A 23 -32.57 -18.17 4.63
C CYS A 23 -33.74 -18.81 3.88
N SER A 24 -34.68 -19.42 4.62
CA SER A 24 -35.89 -20.06 4.07
C SER A 24 -36.84 -19.08 3.37
N GLU A 25 -36.71 -17.79 3.64
CA GLU A 25 -37.64 -16.76 3.15
C GLU A 25 -37.17 -16.10 1.86
N CYS A 26 -35.86 -15.84 1.75
CA CYS A 26 -35.31 -15.09 0.62
C CYS A 26 -34.21 -15.82 -0.15
N GLY A 27 -33.85 -17.03 0.29
CA GLY A 27 -32.82 -17.86 -0.33
C GLY A 27 -31.38 -17.36 -0.13
N TRP A 28 -31.16 -16.31 0.67
CA TRP A 28 -29.81 -15.80 0.95
C TRP A 28 -28.96 -16.87 1.64
N LYS A 29 -27.76 -17.11 1.13
CA LYS A 29 -26.80 -18.03 1.75
C LYS A 29 -26.25 -17.41 3.03
N VAL A 30 -26.56 -18.03 4.15
CA VAL A 30 -26.06 -17.69 5.48
C VAL A 30 -24.79 -18.52 5.69
N GLU A 31 -23.67 -18.01 5.20
CA GLU A 31 -22.38 -18.64 5.45
C GLU A 31 -22.04 -18.45 6.94
N ASN A 32 -21.59 -19.52 7.61
CA ASN A 32 -21.07 -19.42 8.97
C ASN A 32 -19.97 -18.35 8.97
N VAL A 33 -20.30 -17.18 9.51
CA VAL A 33 -19.44 -15.99 9.50
C VAL A 33 -18.11 -16.25 10.22
N THR A 34 -18.00 -17.37 10.95
CA THR A 34 -16.76 -17.87 11.57
C THR A 34 -15.64 -18.15 10.57
N GLN A 35 -15.94 -18.37 9.29
CA GLN A 35 -14.92 -18.60 8.24
C GLN A 35 -14.85 -17.50 7.18
N GLY A 36 -15.86 -16.61 7.12
CA GLY A 36 -15.91 -15.51 6.16
C GLY A 36 -15.13 -14.26 6.58
N TYR A 37 -14.99 -13.99 7.89
CA TYR A 37 -14.28 -12.81 8.37
C TYR A 37 -12.76 -12.89 8.15
N ALA A 38 -12.18 -14.09 8.24
CA ALA A 38 -10.73 -14.29 8.07
C ALA A 38 -10.27 -14.14 6.61
N LYS A 39 -11.18 -14.20 5.63
CA LYS A 39 -10.84 -14.15 4.19
C LYS A 39 -11.20 -12.83 3.51
N TYR A 40 -12.09 -12.01 4.09
CA TYR A 40 -12.42 -10.70 3.53
C TYR A 40 -11.36 -9.63 3.87
N GLN A 41 -10.65 -9.76 5.00
CA GLN A 41 -9.61 -8.82 5.42
C GLN A 41 -8.21 -9.09 4.84
N SER A 42 -8.08 -9.88 3.75
CA SER A 42 -6.78 -10.09 3.10
C SER A 42 -6.65 -9.45 1.72
N ASN A 43 -7.75 -9.07 1.07
CA ASN A 43 -7.70 -8.54 -0.30
C ASN A 43 -7.56 -7.00 -0.39
N THR A 44 -7.41 -6.27 0.72
CA THR A 44 -7.28 -4.80 0.70
C THR A 44 -5.91 -4.26 1.16
N VAL A 45 -4.93 -5.12 1.46
CA VAL A 45 -3.63 -4.68 2.04
C VAL A 45 -2.40 -5.10 1.20
N GLU A 46 -2.53 -5.87 0.12
CA GLU A 46 -1.37 -6.37 -0.64
C GLU A 46 -0.96 -5.55 -1.89
N THR A 47 -1.57 -4.38 -2.11
CA THR A 47 -1.16 -3.49 -3.23
C THR A 47 -0.16 -2.41 -2.83
N ASN A 48 0.05 -2.15 -1.53
CA ASN A 48 0.92 -1.06 -1.06
C ASN A 48 2.40 -1.44 -0.85
N ARG A 49 2.76 -2.71 -0.62
CA ARG A 49 4.16 -3.08 -0.33
C ARG A 49 5.09 -2.99 -1.55
N LYS A 50 4.59 -3.35 -2.73
CA LYS A 50 5.38 -3.32 -3.98
C LYS A 50 5.55 -1.90 -4.52
N TYR A 51 4.56 -1.02 -4.31
CA TYR A 51 4.57 0.35 -4.80
C TYR A 51 5.57 1.24 -4.04
N ASN A 52 5.62 1.13 -2.71
CA ASN A 52 6.52 1.95 -1.88
C ASN A 52 8.00 1.62 -2.11
N LEU A 53 8.35 0.35 -2.37
CA LEU A 53 9.72 -0.06 -2.65
C LEU A 53 10.22 0.46 -4.01
N TRP A 54 9.38 0.43 -5.03
CA TRP A 54 9.73 0.89 -6.38
C TRP A 54 9.80 2.42 -6.48
N LEU A 55 8.91 3.13 -5.79
CA LEU A 55 8.96 4.59 -5.67
C LEU A 55 10.24 5.07 -4.97
N ALA A 56 10.61 4.45 -3.85
CA ALA A 56 11.82 4.82 -3.12
C ALA A 56 13.08 4.65 -3.98
N ALA A 57 13.19 3.54 -4.71
CA ALA A 57 14.31 3.31 -5.63
C ALA A 57 14.42 4.40 -6.70
N LYS A 58 13.30 4.81 -7.31
CA LYS A 58 13.28 5.89 -8.31
C LYS A 58 13.70 7.24 -7.73
N VAL A 59 13.20 7.60 -6.55
CA VAL A 59 13.55 8.86 -5.88
C VAL A 59 15.05 8.90 -5.58
N ILE A 60 15.60 7.80 -5.06
CA ILE A 60 17.03 7.69 -4.77
C ILE A 60 17.88 7.87 -6.03
N THR A 61 17.54 7.19 -7.13
CA THR A 61 18.27 7.35 -8.41
C THR A 61 18.25 8.80 -8.91
N VAL A 62 17.10 9.47 -8.86
CA VAL A 62 16.99 10.87 -9.30
C VAL A 62 17.84 11.79 -8.40
N CYS A 63 17.78 11.62 -7.08
CA CYS A 63 18.60 12.39 -6.15
C CYS A 63 20.11 12.22 -6.42
N PHE A 64 20.57 10.98 -6.67
CA PHE A 64 21.97 10.74 -7.01
C PHE A 64 22.39 11.45 -8.30
N LEU A 65 21.57 11.41 -9.35
CA LEU A 65 21.86 12.09 -10.61
C LEU A 65 21.96 13.61 -10.44
N VAL A 66 21.06 14.20 -9.64
CA VAL A 66 21.08 15.63 -9.31
C VAL A 66 22.35 15.99 -8.54
N ILE A 67 22.71 15.21 -7.52
CA ILE A 67 23.94 15.43 -6.73
C ILE A 67 25.18 15.35 -7.62
N ILE A 68 25.27 14.34 -8.49
CA ILE A 68 26.40 14.19 -9.42
C ILE A 68 26.50 15.41 -10.36
N ALA A 69 25.37 15.89 -10.89
CA ALA A 69 25.35 17.06 -11.76
C ALA A 69 25.82 18.33 -11.03
N VAL A 70 25.38 18.53 -9.79
CA VAL A 70 25.81 19.67 -8.96
C VAL A 70 27.31 19.59 -8.65
N LEU A 71 27.82 18.43 -8.24
CA LEU A 71 29.25 18.22 -7.99
C LEU A 71 30.09 18.45 -9.26
N ALA A 72 29.62 17.99 -10.41
CA ALA A 72 30.27 18.23 -11.68
C ALA A 72 30.29 19.72 -12.04
N ALA A 73 29.19 20.44 -11.84
CA ALA A 73 29.11 21.88 -12.05
C ALA A 73 30.04 22.64 -11.10
N TYR A 74 30.07 22.26 -9.82
CA TYR A 74 30.97 22.83 -8.82
C TYR A 74 32.44 22.59 -9.17
N ASN A 75 32.81 21.37 -9.55
CA ASN A 75 34.17 21.06 -9.99
C ASN A 75 34.56 21.83 -11.26
N ARG A 76 33.62 22.04 -12.20
CA ARG A 76 33.84 22.89 -13.39
C ARG A 76 34.04 24.35 -13.00
N TYR A 77 33.26 24.85 -12.04
CA TYR A 77 33.39 26.21 -11.52
C TYR A 77 34.76 26.42 -10.84
N LEU A 78 35.18 25.49 -9.98
CA LEU A 78 36.50 25.52 -9.35
C LEU A 78 37.64 25.48 -10.37
N LYS A 79 37.56 24.59 -11.38
CA LYS A 79 38.56 24.56 -12.47
C LYS A 79 38.58 25.86 -13.28
N LYS A 80 37.42 26.48 -13.51
CA LYS A 80 37.33 27.78 -14.20
C LYS A 80 38.05 28.87 -13.41
N ILE A 81 37.83 28.94 -12.09
CA ILE A 81 38.52 29.90 -11.21
C ILE A 81 40.03 29.65 -11.19
N GLN A 82 40.46 28.40 -11.00
CA GLN A 82 41.88 28.04 -10.99
C GLN A 82 42.59 28.45 -12.28
N LYS A 83 41.97 28.23 -13.44
CA LYS A 83 42.52 28.65 -14.74
C LYS A 83 42.65 30.17 -14.86
N HIS A 84 41.67 30.93 -14.38
CA HIS A 84 41.72 32.40 -14.40
C HIS A 84 42.79 32.94 -13.45
N LEU A 85 42.99 32.31 -12.30
CA LEU A 85 44.03 32.71 -11.34
C LEU A 85 45.44 32.46 -11.90
N ILE A 86 45.68 31.32 -12.56
CA ILE A 86 46.97 31.00 -13.18
C ILE A 86 47.29 31.97 -14.34
N LEU A 87 46.29 32.39 -15.13
CA LEU A 87 46.48 33.37 -16.21
C LEU A 87 46.81 34.79 -15.72
N GLN A 88 46.54 35.11 -14.46
CA GLN A 88 46.84 36.41 -13.85
C GLN A 88 48.22 36.43 -13.17
N LEU A 89 48.87 35.26 -13.05
CA LEU A 89 50.14 35.05 -12.34
C LEU A 89 51.33 34.79 -13.27
N ILE A 90 51.10 34.69 -14.58
CA ILE A 90 52.10 34.54 -15.66
C ILE A 90 52.04 35.79 -16.52
#